data_AF-A0A958AM30-F1
#
_entry.id   AF-A0A958AM30-F1
#
_cell.length_a   1.000
_cell.length_b   1.000
_cell.length_c   1.000
_cell.angle_alpha   90.00
_cell.angle_beta   90.00
_cell.angle_gamma   90.00
#
_symmetry.space_group_name_H-M   'P 1'
#
loop_
_entity.id
_entity.type
_entity.pdbx_description
1 polymer ?
#
loop_
_entity_poly.entity_id
_entity_poly.type
_entity_poly.pdbx_seq_one_letter_code
_entity_poly.pdbx_strand_id
1 'polypeptide(L)'
;AFGLFGGHDAITSEIYITRDGRRGPCTCQAAGLPLQVGDLITVNAGGGGGYGDPSLRDPALLQRDITLGYISPERAREVYGFEHVN
;
A
#
# COMPACT_ATOMS: atom_id res chain seq x y z
N ALA A 1 -7.95 6.42 3.09
CA ALA A 1 -9.16 6.33 3.93
C ALA A 1 -8.74 6.16 5.38
N PHE A 2 -9.54 6.63 6.35
CA PHE A 2 -9.22 6.50 7.76
C PHE A 2 -9.53 5.09 8.28
N GLY A 3 -8.78 4.62 9.26
CA GLY A 3 -9.05 3.39 10.00
C GLY A 3 -10.17 3.55 11.02
N LEU A 4 -10.70 2.43 11.51
CA LEU A 4 -11.83 2.41 12.45
C LEU A 4 -11.58 1.46 13.62
N PHE A 5 -12.02 1.85 14.82
CA PHE A 5 -11.96 1.05 16.05
C PHE A 5 -10.58 0.44 16.35
N GLY A 6 -9.51 1.23 16.21
CA GLY A 6 -8.13 0.79 16.42
C GLY A 6 -7.39 0.40 15.14
N GLY A 7 -8.08 0.36 14.00
CA GLY A 7 -7.45 0.12 12.70
C GLY A 7 -6.60 1.30 12.24
N HIS A 8 -5.53 1.00 11.50
CA HIS A 8 -4.64 2.02 10.93
C HIS A 8 -5.21 2.63 9.65
N ASP A 9 -4.83 3.88 9.38
CA ASP A 9 -5.17 4.58 8.14
C ASP A 9 -4.49 3.95 6.92
N ALA A 10 -5.14 4.08 5.76
CA ALA A 10 -4.57 3.65 4.50
C ALA A 10 -3.47 4.60 4.01
N ILE A 11 -2.57 4.07 3.18
CA ILE A 11 -1.65 4.91 2.40
C ILE A 11 -2.42 5.72 1.35
N THR A 12 -1.92 6.92 1.05
CA THR A 12 -2.48 7.78 0.00
C THR A 12 -2.10 7.25 -1.38
N SER A 13 -3.01 7.40 -2.34
CA SER A 13 -2.69 7.12 -3.74
C SER A 13 -1.63 8.08 -4.26
N GLU A 14 -0.71 7.58 -5.06
CA GLU A 14 0.28 8.38 -5.77
C GLU A 14 0.21 8.13 -7.26
N ILE A 15 0.16 9.21 -8.04
CA ILE A 15 0.26 9.15 -9.50
C ILE A 15 1.39 10.07 -9.92
N TYR A 16 2.28 9.59 -10.78
CA TYR A 16 3.34 10.40 -11.36
C TYR A 16 3.78 9.87 -12.72
N ILE A 17 4.35 10.76 -13.51
CA ILE A 17 4.90 10.45 -14.84
C ILE A 17 6.43 10.56 -14.74
N THR A 18 7.12 9.53 -15.21
CA THR A 18 8.57 9.55 -15.40
C THR A 18 8.88 9.76 -16.87
N ARG A 19 9.62 10.82 -17.19
CA ARG A 19 10.05 11.18 -18.55
C ARG A 19 11.57 11.23 -18.61
N ASP A 20 12.16 10.51 -19.56
CA ASP A 20 13.61 10.42 -19.73
C ASP A 20 14.34 10.07 -18.42
N GLY A 21 13.77 9.11 -17.67
CA GLY A 21 14.28 8.67 -16.37
C GLY A 21 14.04 9.62 -15.19
N ARG A 22 13.42 10.79 -15.41
CA ARG A 22 13.15 11.78 -14.37
C ARG A 22 11.70 11.71 -13.89
N ARG A 23 11.50 11.40 -12.60
CA ARG A 23 10.18 11.39 -11.95
C ARG A 23 9.64 12.83 -11.85
N GLY A 24 8.43 13.02 -12.36
CA GLY A 24 7.64 14.26 -12.20
C GLY A 24 6.99 14.40 -10.83
N PRO A 25 6.21 15.47 -10.61
CA PRO A 25 5.51 15.67 -9.35
C PRO A 25 4.46 14.57 -9.10
N CYS A 26 4.25 14.25 -7.82
CA CYS A 26 3.21 13.33 -7.38
C CYS A 26 1.86 14.06 -7.30
N THR A 27 0.80 13.45 -7.81
CA THR A 27 -0.57 13.93 -7.67
C THR A 27 -1.48 12.80 -7.19
N CYS A 28 -2.54 13.13 -6.45
CA CYS A 28 -3.56 12.15 -6.04
C CYS A 28 -4.61 11.89 -7.14
N GLN A 29 -4.64 12.74 -8.17
CA GLN A 29 -5.49 12.62 -9.35
C GLN A 29 -4.75 13.19 -10.56
N ALA A 30 -4.74 12.45 -11.66
CA ALA A 30 -4.11 12.86 -12.92
C ALA A 30 -5.15 12.81 -14.04
N ALA A 31 -5.77 13.97 -14.33
CA ALA A 31 -6.67 14.13 -15.46
C ALA A 31 -6.12 15.22 -16.39
N GLY A 32 -6.05 14.94 -17.69
CA GLY A 32 -5.58 15.91 -18.69
C GLY A 32 -4.08 16.22 -18.65
N LEU A 33 -3.26 15.37 -18.01
CA LEU A 33 -1.80 15.55 -18.03
C LEU A 33 -1.25 15.17 -19.43
N PRO A 34 -0.49 16.06 -20.09
CA PRO A 34 0.05 15.79 -21.42
C PRO A 34 1.15 14.73 -21.36
N LEU A 35 0.96 13.66 -22.11
CA LEU A 35 1.90 12.55 -22.24
C LEU A 35 2.69 12.65 -23.55
N GLN A 36 3.88 12.09 -23.54
CA GLN A 36 4.75 11.91 -24.69
C GLN A 36 5.03 10.43 -24.90
N VAL A 37 5.35 10.05 -26.15
CA VAL A 37 5.79 8.69 -26.46
C VAL A 37 7.03 8.39 -25.63
N GLY A 38 7.01 7.28 -24.89
CA GLY A 38 8.11 6.86 -24.00
C GLY A 38 7.93 7.24 -22.53
N ASP A 39 6.91 8.01 -22.17
CA ASP A 39 6.60 8.27 -20.75
C ASP A 39 6.21 6.99 -20.00
N LEU A 40 6.69 6.84 -18.77
CA LEU A 40 6.24 5.82 -17.83
C LEU A 40 5.28 6.44 -16.81
N ILE A 41 4.02 6.00 -16.83
CA ILE A 41 3.02 6.39 -15.84
C ILE A 41 3.05 5.38 -14.71
N THR A 42 3.26 5.85 -13.48
CA THR A 42 3.12 5.02 -12.28
C THR A 42 1.86 5.44 -11.54
N VAL A 43 1.01 4.46 -11.25
CA VAL A 43 -0.22 4.62 -10.47
C VAL A 43 -0.14 3.68 -9.28
N ASN A 44 0.15 4.22 -8.11
CA ASN A 44 0.07 3.52 -6.85
C ASN A 44 -1.30 3.81 -6.25
N ALA A 45 -2.24 2.88 -6.42
CA ALA A 45 -3.56 3.01 -5.84
C ALA A 45 -3.46 2.85 -4.31
N GLY A 46 -4.01 3.82 -3.57
CA GLY A 46 -4.18 3.71 -2.13
C GLY A 46 -5.17 2.61 -1.75
N GLY A 47 -5.06 2.13 -0.52
CA GLY A 47 -5.92 1.09 0.04
C GLY A 47 -7.12 1.61 0.83
N GLY A 48 -7.88 0.67 1.41
CA GLY A 48 -8.86 0.95 2.46
C GLY A 48 -8.21 1.11 3.84
N GLY A 49 -8.88 1.83 4.74
CA GLY A 49 -8.46 1.90 6.15
C GLY A 49 -8.72 0.56 6.86
N GLY A 50 -7.91 0.26 7.87
CA GLY A 50 -8.04 -0.94 8.68
C GLY A 50 -9.24 -0.89 9.62
N TYR A 51 -9.61 -2.05 10.15
CA TYR A 51 -10.65 -2.21 11.17
C TYR A 51 -10.13 -3.03 12.34
N GLY A 52 -10.33 -2.55 13.56
CA GLY A 52 -9.92 -3.26 14.77
C GLY A 52 -8.41 -3.13 15.06
N ASP A 53 -8.01 -3.52 16.27
CA ASP A 53 -6.60 -3.60 16.66
C ASP A 53 -5.85 -4.64 15.81
N PRO A 54 -4.81 -4.25 15.06
CA PRO A 54 -4.02 -5.19 14.24
C PRO A 54 -3.42 -6.35 15.03
N SER A 55 -3.04 -6.15 16.31
CA SER A 55 -2.43 -7.21 17.14
C SER A 55 -3.39 -8.38 17.44
N LEU A 56 -4.69 -8.18 17.24
CA LEU A 56 -5.73 -9.20 17.44
C LEU A 56 -6.03 -10.00 16.17
N ARG A 57 -5.34 -9.72 15.05
CA ARG A 57 -5.57 -10.44 13.80
C ARG A 57 -5.09 -11.89 13.90
N ASP A 58 -5.92 -12.81 13.43
CA ASP A 58 -5.61 -14.25 13.40
C ASP A 58 -4.26 -14.53 12.68
N PRO A 59 -3.29 -15.16 13.35
CA PRO A 59 -2.01 -15.55 12.77
C PRO A 59 -2.13 -16.39 11.48
N ALA A 60 -3.16 -17.24 11.35
CA ALA A 60 -3.36 -18.03 10.14
C ALA A 60 -3.75 -17.16 8.92
N LEU A 61 -4.51 -16.09 9.15
CA LEU A 61 -4.85 -15.11 8.11
C LEU A 61 -3.64 -14.26 7.74
N LEU A 62 -2.78 -13.93 8.69
CA LEU A 62 -1.51 -13.24 8.44
C LEU A 62 -0.58 -14.09 7.56
N GLN A 63 -0.41 -15.37 7.89
CA GLN A 63 0.40 -16.28 7.07
C GLN A 63 -0.15 -16.40 5.64
N ARG A 64 -1.48 -16.46 5.50
CA ARG A 64 -2.13 -16.44 4.17
C ARG A 64 -1.80 -15.16 3.41
N ASP A 65 -1.95 -14.00 4.04
CA ASP A 65 -1.73 -12.70 3.39
C ASP A 65 -0.25 -12.50 3.00
N ILE A 66 0.69 -13.02 3.79
CA ILE A 66 2.12 -13.08 3.43
C ILE A 66 2.33 -14.00 2.22
N THR A 67 1.78 -15.21 2.25
CA THR A 67 1.92 -16.20 1.16
C THR A 67 1.36 -15.69 -0.16
N LEU A 68 0.28 -14.90 -0.09
CA LEU A 68 -0.33 -14.26 -1.26
C LEU A 68 0.36 -12.95 -1.69
N GLY A 69 1.33 -12.46 -0.92
CA GLY A 69 2.06 -11.23 -1.22
C GLY A 69 1.25 -9.95 -0.97
N TYR A 70 0.17 -10.00 -0.20
CA TYR A 70 -0.59 -8.80 0.17
C TYR A 70 0.14 -7.95 1.21
N ILE A 71 0.91 -8.59 2.09
CA ILE A 71 1.80 -7.93 3.05
C ILE A 71 3.15 -8.63 3.04
N SER A 72 4.22 -7.88 3.31
CA SER A 72 5.54 -8.50 3.50
C SER A 72 5.67 -9.10 4.91
N PRO A 73 6.57 -10.09 5.12
CA PRO A 73 6.86 -10.61 6.46
C PRO A 73 7.31 -9.52 7.44
N GLU A 74 8.05 -8.51 6.97
CA GLU A 74 8.49 -7.37 7.78
C GLU A 74 7.30 -6.55 8.24
N ARG A 75 6.38 -6.23 7.31
CA ARG A 75 5.18 -5.48 7.64
C ARG A 75 4.27 -6.26 8.59
N ALA A 76 4.19 -7.58 8.42
CA ALA A 76 3.44 -8.46 9.32
C ALA A 76 3.96 -8.37 10.76
N ARG A 77 5.29 -8.37 10.93
CA ARG A 77 5.94 -8.23 12.25
C ARG A 77 5.71 -6.84 12.86
N GLU A 78 5.96 -5.79 12.08
CA GLU A 78 5.88 -4.40 12.56
C GLU A 78 4.48 -3.98 12.99
N VAL A 79 3.45 -4.38 12.23
CA VAL A 79 2.08 -3.91 12.45
C VAL A 79 1.27 -4.87 13.30
N TYR A 80 1.42 -6.17 13.06
CA TYR A 80 0.56 -7.19 13.66
C TYR A 80 1.26 -7.98 14.78
N GLY A 81 2.55 -7.71 15.04
CA GLY A 81 3.33 -8.48 16.01
C GLY A 81 3.53 -9.94 15.58
N PHE A 82 3.44 -10.23 14.28
CA PHE A 82 3.54 -11.59 13.77
C PHE A 82 4.97 -12.13 13.94
N GLU A 83 5.12 -13.16 14.77
CA GLU A 83 6.34 -13.96 14.85
C GLU A 83 6.14 -15.23 14.04
N HIS A 84 7.04 -15.47 13.07
CA HIS A 84 6.97 -16.64 12.21
C HIS A 84 7.23 -17.88 13.05
N VAL A 85 6.20 -18.68 13.30
CA VAL A 85 6.34 -19.97 13.96
C VAL A 85 6.88 -20.94 12.91
N ASN A 86 8.04 -21.53 13.20
CA ASN A 86 8.65 -22.57 12.37
C ASN A 86 7.81 -23.85 12.35
#